data_AF-A0A6B7HQK3-F1
#
_entry.id   AF-A0A6B7HQK3-F1
#
_cell.length_a   1.000
_cell.length_b   1.000
_cell.length_c   1.000
_cell.angle_alpha   90.00
_cell.angle_beta   90.00
_cell.angle_gamma   90.00
#
_symmetry.space_group_name_H-M   'P 1'
#
loop_
_entity.id
_entity.type
_entity.pdbx_description
1 polymer ?
#
loop_
_entity_poly.entity_id
_entity_poly.type
_entity_poly.pdbx_seq_one_letter_code
_entity_poly.pdbx_strand_id
1 'polypeptide(L)'
;VQARTMEKHDFSKGPLRMISPGKVFRRDSDDATHSHQFHQIEGLVIDKNITMGDLKGTLEVVMKKMFGEEREIRLRPSYFPFTEPSVEVDVSCFKCGGEGCNVCKLTGWIEILGAGMVHPNVLEMS
;
A
#
# COMPACT_ATOMS: atom_id res chain seq x y z
N VAL A 1 -13.82 -2.27 4.97
CA VAL A 1 -14.60 -2.47 3.71
C VAL A 1 -14.19 -3.76 3.02
N GLN A 2 -12.89 -4.01 2.87
CA GLN A 2 -12.33 -5.21 2.24
C GLN A 2 -12.85 -6.53 2.83
N ALA A 3 -12.78 -6.73 4.15
CA ALA A 3 -13.31 -7.95 4.80
C ALA A 3 -14.77 -8.26 4.42
N ARG A 4 -15.66 -7.27 4.53
CA ARG A 4 -17.08 -7.41 4.13
C ARG A 4 -17.28 -7.70 2.64
N THR A 5 -16.33 -7.30 1.80
CA THR A 5 -16.37 -7.58 0.37
C THR A 5 -15.93 -9.03 0.12
N MET A 6 -14.91 -9.50 0.84
CA MET A 6 -14.43 -10.87 0.80
C MET A 6 -15.52 -11.87 1.25
N GLU A 7 -16.21 -11.59 2.37
CA GLU A 7 -17.33 -12.41 2.88
C GLU A 7 -18.46 -12.62 1.87
N LYS A 8 -18.67 -11.65 0.97
CA LYS A 8 -19.77 -11.66 -0.01
C LYS A 8 -19.34 -12.11 -1.39
N HIS A 9 -18.03 -12.24 -1.64
CA HIS A 9 -17.51 -12.50 -2.97
C HIS A 9 -17.64 -13.97 -3.32
N ASP A 10 -18.21 -14.25 -4.49
CA ASP A 10 -18.30 -15.60 -5.02
C ASP A 10 -17.05 -15.90 -5.86
N PHE A 11 -16.08 -16.60 -5.26
CA PHE A 11 -14.82 -16.97 -5.92
C PHE A 11 -14.98 -17.94 -7.09
N SER A 12 -16.17 -18.54 -7.30
CA SER A 12 -16.44 -19.29 -8.53
C SER A 12 -16.58 -18.38 -9.77
N LYS A 13 -16.88 -17.09 -9.55
CA LYS A 13 -17.00 -16.07 -10.60
C LYS A 13 -15.67 -15.37 -10.94
N GLY A 14 -14.58 -15.82 -10.33
CA GLY A 14 -13.23 -15.32 -10.59
C GLY A 14 -12.64 -14.49 -9.45
N PRO A 15 -11.53 -13.78 -9.72
CA PRO A 15 -10.76 -13.10 -8.69
C PRO A 15 -11.48 -11.91 -8.07
N LEU A 16 -11.17 -11.64 -6.81
CA LEU A 16 -11.54 -10.39 -6.16
C LEU A 16 -10.45 -9.35 -6.43
N ARG A 17 -10.81 -8.23 -7.06
CA ARG A 17 -9.92 -7.09 -7.30
C ARG A 17 -10.67 -5.83 -6.93
N MET A 18 -10.22 -5.10 -5.92
CA MET A 18 -10.93 -3.93 -5.42
C MET A 18 -10.01 -2.81 -4.94
N ILE A 19 -10.54 -1.59 -5.01
CA ILE A 19 -9.99 -0.38 -4.42
C ILE A 19 -11.06 0.22 -3.51
N SER A 20 -10.68 0.63 -2.30
CA SER A 20 -11.57 1.20 -1.30
C SER A 20 -11.06 2.56 -0.84
N PRO A 21 -11.43 3.67 -1.53
CA PRO A 21 -11.19 5.01 -1.03
C PRO A 21 -12.19 5.33 0.09
N GLY A 22 -11.76 6.05 1.12
CA GLY A 22 -12.67 6.44 2.19
C GLY A 22 -12.07 7.39 3.21
N LYS A 23 -12.96 8.03 3.98
CA LYS A 23 -12.60 8.75 5.20
C LYS A 23 -12.34 7.75 6.32
N VAL A 24 -11.27 7.98 7.04
CA VAL A 24 -10.87 7.20 8.22
C VAL A 24 -10.57 8.14 9.37
N PHE A 25 -10.60 7.60 10.58
CA PHE A 25 -10.45 8.37 11.80
C PHE A 25 -9.37 7.72 12.68
N ARG A 26 -8.49 8.54 13.24
CA ARG A 26 -7.49 8.15 14.23
C ARG A 26 -7.56 9.08 15.42
N ARG A 27 -7.12 8.60 16.58
CA ARG A 27 -7.02 9.40 17.80
C ARG A 27 -5.70 10.19 17.81
N ASP A 28 -5.45 10.91 16.72
CA ASP A 28 -4.29 11.79 16.58
C ASP A 28 -4.73 13.23 16.90
N SER A 29 -3.87 13.98 17.60
CA SER A 29 -4.10 15.41 17.79
C SER A 29 -3.82 16.14 16.48
N ASP A 30 -4.67 17.10 16.12
CA ASP A 30 -4.41 17.90 14.92
C ASP A 30 -3.12 18.74 15.10
N ASP A 31 -2.17 18.55 14.19
CA ASP A 31 -0.91 19.29 14.12
C ASP A 31 -0.50 19.53 12.66
N ALA A 32 0.72 20.02 12.42
CA ALA A 32 1.20 20.32 11.06
C ALA A 32 1.33 19.09 10.13
N THR A 33 1.33 17.88 10.69
CA THR A 33 1.58 16.61 10.01
C THR A 33 0.50 15.56 10.22
N HIS A 34 -0.42 15.77 11.15
CA HIS A 34 -1.47 14.82 11.51
C HIS A 34 -2.85 15.49 11.57
N SER A 35 -3.87 14.72 11.19
CA SER A 35 -5.25 15.08 11.47
C SER A 35 -6.04 13.87 11.95
N HIS A 36 -6.94 14.09 12.92
CA HIS A 36 -7.84 13.05 13.44
C HIS A 36 -8.76 12.44 12.37
N GLN A 37 -9.04 13.18 11.29
CA GLN A 37 -9.80 12.73 10.13
C GLN A 37 -8.99 12.93 8.86
N PHE A 38 -8.81 11.85 8.09
CA PHE A 38 -8.09 11.91 6.82
C PHE A 38 -8.67 10.88 5.83
N HIS A 39 -8.09 10.83 4.63
CA HIS A 39 -8.54 9.94 3.57
C HIS A 39 -7.48 8.87 3.31
N GLN A 40 -7.92 7.64 3.15
CA GLN A 40 -7.08 6.53 2.72
C GLN A 40 -7.69 5.83 1.52
N ILE A 41 -6.81 5.19 0.76
CA ILE A 41 -7.18 4.30 -0.32
C ILE A 41 -6.46 2.99 -0.07
N GLU A 42 -7.21 1.90 0.05
CA GLU A 42 -6.66 0.55 0.19
C GLU A 42 -6.97 -0.27 -1.06
N GLY A 43 -6.03 -1.12 -1.47
CA GLY A 43 -6.20 -2.08 -2.57
C GLY A 43 -6.17 -3.51 -2.05
N LEU A 44 -6.98 -4.39 -2.66
CA LEU A 44 -6.98 -5.83 -2.37
C LEU A 44 -7.14 -6.63 -3.67
N VAL A 45 -6.25 -7.59 -3.87
CA VAL A 45 -6.34 -8.58 -4.95
C VAL A 45 -6.21 -9.98 -4.34
N ILE A 46 -7.23 -10.81 -4.52
CA ILE A 46 -7.23 -12.22 -4.13
C ILE A 46 -7.51 -13.05 -5.39
N ASP A 47 -6.54 -13.88 -5.76
CA ASP A 47 -6.62 -14.85 -6.86
C ASP A 47 -5.66 -16.01 -6.58
N LYS A 48 -5.76 -17.07 -7.40
CA LYS A 48 -4.82 -18.18 -7.37
C LYS A 48 -3.43 -17.72 -7.80
N ASN A 49 -2.41 -18.18 -7.06
CA ASN A 49 -0.99 -17.97 -7.38
C ASN A 49 -0.55 -16.50 -7.46
N ILE A 50 -1.21 -15.59 -6.73
CA ILE A 50 -0.72 -14.22 -6.56
C ILE A 50 0.55 -14.23 -5.71
N THR A 51 1.57 -13.54 -6.18
CA THR A 51 2.90 -13.49 -5.56
C THR A 51 3.30 -12.08 -5.15
N MET A 52 4.36 -11.97 -4.37
CA MET A 52 4.99 -10.69 -4.05
C MET A 52 5.48 -9.94 -5.31
N GLY A 53 5.81 -10.67 -6.38
CA GLY A 53 6.17 -10.10 -7.68
C GLY A 53 5.02 -9.34 -8.32
N ASP A 54 3.80 -9.88 -8.23
CA ASP A 54 2.59 -9.23 -8.75
C ASP A 54 2.27 -7.95 -7.96
N LEU A 55 2.43 -8.02 -6.63
CA LEU A 55 2.29 -6.84 -5.77
C LEU A 55 3.31 -5.77 -6.12
N LYS A 56 4.59 -6.13 -6.24
CA LYS A 56 5.66 -5.20 -6.61
C LYS A 56 5.39 -4.54 -7.97
N GLY A 57 5.04 -5.33 -8.99
CA GLY A 57 4.74 -4.81 -10.33
C GLY A 57 3.53 -3.87 -10.34
N THR A 58 2.49 -4.20 -9.57
CA THR A 58 1.32 -3.32 -9.41
C THR A 58 1.70 -2.00 -8.76
N LEU A 59 2.48 -2.03 -7.67
CA LEU A 59 2.98 -0.85 -6.99
C LEU A 59 3.87 0.00 -7.90
N GLU A 60 4.77 -0.60 -8.67
CA GLU A 60 5.60 0.11 -9.66
C GLU A 60 4.75 0.89 -10.66
N VAL A 61 3.72 0.26 -11.22
CA VAL A 61 2.80 0.92 -12.17
C VAL A 61 2.06 2.07 -11.48
N VAL A 62 1.53 1.86 -10.28
CA VAL A 62 0.78 2.90 -9.56
C VAL A 62 1.68 4.08 -9.20
N MET A 63 2.87 3.84 -8.65
CA MET A 63 3.81 4.90 -8.26
C MET A 63 4.26 5.69 -9.48
N LYS A 64 4.54 5.03 -10.62
CA LYS A 64 4.90 5.74 -11.86
C LYS A 64 3.76 6.59 -12.39
N LYS A 65 2.53 6.08 -12.38
CA LYS A 65 1.35 6.84 -12.82
C LYS A 65 1.00 8.01 -11.91
N MET A 66 1.29 7.93 -10.62
CA MET A 66 1.02 8.99 -9.66
C MET A 66 2.15 10.03 -9.58
N PHE A 67 3.41 9.60 -9.66
CA PHE A 67 4.57 10.43 -9.32
C PHE A 67 5.59 10.65 -10.46
N GLY A 68 5.39 10.04 -11.63
CA GLY A 68 6.24 10.18 -12.82
C GLY A 68 6.86 8.86 -13.28
N GLU A 69 7.04 8.68 -14.59
CA GLU A 69 7.54 7.44 -15.19
C GLU A 69 9.00 7.12 -14.81
N GLU A 70 9.76 8.15 -14.44
CA GLU A 70 11.14 8.08 -13.96
C GLU A 70 11.28 7.61 -12.51
N ARG A 71 10.17 7.41 -11.78
CA ARG A 71 10.21 7.04 -10.36
C ARG A 71 10.47 5.57 -10.15
N GLU A 72 11.34 5.30 -9.18
CA GLU A 72 11.65 3.97 -8.69
C GLU A 72 10.99 3.73 -7.33
N ILE A 73 10.70 2.47 -7.03
CA ILE A 73 10.19 2.06 -5.72
C ILE A 73 11.22 1.22 -4.98
N ARG A 74 11.20 1.30 -3.65
CA ARG A 74 11.97 0.46 -2.76
C ARG A 74 11.05 -0.18 -1.74
N LEU A 75 11.10 -1.51 -1.65
CA LEU A 75 10.36 -2.29 -0.64
C LEU A 75 11.27 -2.57 0.54
N ARG A 76 10.90 -2.11 1.73
CA ARG A 76 11.60 -2.41 2.98
C ARG A 76 10.76 -3.38 3.82
N PRO A 77 11.33 -4.46 4.37
CA PRO A 77 10.59 -5.31 5.31
C PRO A 77 10.00 -4.48 6.46
N SER A 78 8.73 -4.74 6.76
CA SER A 78 8.00 -4.11 7.87
C SER A 78 7.04 -5.14 8.49
N TYR A 79 6.10 -4.71 9.32
CA TYR A 79 5.11 -5.56 9.96
C TYR A 79 3.74 -4.90 9.98
N PHE A 80 2.75 -5.60 9.43
CA PHE A 80 1.34 -5.28 9.60
C PHE A 80 0.56 -6.55 9.99
N PRO A 81 -0.32 -6.52 11.00
CA PRO A 81 -1.00 -7.74 11.49
C PRO A 81 -1.85 -8.48 10.45
N PHE A 82 -2.22 -7.83 9.36
CA PHE A 82 -3.09 -8.36 8.31
C PHE A 82 -2.34 -8.81 7.04
N THR A 83 -1.00 -8.72 7.02
CA THR A 83 -0.16 -9.18 5.91
C THR A 83 1.08 -9.94 6.37
N GLU A 84 1.48 -10.96 5.62
CA GLU A 84 2.74 -11.68 5.80
C GLU A 84 3.22 -12.32 4.48
N PRO A 85 4.37 -11.92 3.90
CA PRO A 85 5.28 -10.87 4.37
C PRO A 85 4.69 -9.45 4.20
N SER A 86 5.18 -8.54 5.05
CA SER A 86 4.81 -7.11 5.07
C SER A 86 5.97 -6.21 4.61
N VAL A 87 5.66 -5.12 3.91
CA VAL A 87 6.64 -4.15 3.41
C VAL A 87 6.16 -2.70 3.52
N GLU A 88 7.09 -1.79 3.79
CA GLU A 88 6.94 -0.37 3.52
C GLU A 88 7.43 -0.07 2.10
N VAL A 89 6.75 0.86 1.43
CA VAL A 89 7.01 1.24 0.05
C VAL A 89 7.49 2.68 0.02
N ASP A 90 8.75 2.86 -0.34
CA ASP A 90 9.32 4.17 -0.59
C ASP A 90 9.38 4.45 -2.09
N VAL A 91 9.30 5.73 -2.47
CA VAL A 91 9.48 6.23 -3.84
C VAL A 91 10.69 7.15 -3.91
N SER A 92 11.45 7.07 -4.99
CA SER A 92 12.60 7.95 -5.24
C SER A 92 12.18 9.43 -5.13
N CYS A 93 12.96 10.24 -4.42
CA CYS A 93 12.60 11.63 -4.15
C CYS A 93 12.48 12.45 -5.45
N PHE A 94 11.30 13.03 -5.68
CA PHE A 94 11.02 13.79 -6.91
C PHE A 94 11.94 15.01 -7.11
N LYS A 95 12.44 15.58 -6.00
CA LYS A 95 13.23 16.82 -6.00
C LYS A 95 14.70 16.59 -6.36
N CYS A 96 15.30 15.50 -5.89
CA CYS A 96 16.73 15.23 -6.08
C CYS A 96 17.04 13.94 -6.84
N GLY A 97 16.02 13.22 -7.33
CA GLY A 97 16.22 12.00 -8.12
C GLY A 97 16.91 10.85 -7.36
N GLY A 98 16.98 10.91 -6.03
CA GLY A 98 17.65 9.91 -5.20
C GLY A 98 18.98 10.35 -4.58
N GLU A 99 19.53 11.52 -4.94
CA GLU A 99 20.81 12.00 -4.40
C GLU A 99 20.77 12.38 -2.90
N GLY A 100 19.57 12.60 -2.36
CA GLY A 100 19.36 13.09 -1.00
C GLY A 100 19.21 14.61 -0.94
N CYS A 101 18.14 15.07 -0.28
CA CYS A 101 17.90 16.49 -0.03
C CYS A 101 17.09 16.70 1.25
N ASN A 102 16.80 17.96 1.60
CA ASN A 102 16.04 18.29 2.79
C ASN A 102 14.62 17.70 2.82
N VAL A 103 13.98 17.50 1.66
CA VAL A 103 12.62 16.94 1.55
C VAL A 103 12.59 15.47 1.98
N CYS A 104 13.52 14.67 1.47
CA CYS A 104 13.63 13.24 1.81
C CYS A 104 14.54 12.98 3.01
N LYS A 105 14.90 14.00 3.81
CA LYS A 105 15.81 13.87 4.95
C LYS A 105 17.14 13.18 4.58
N LEU A 106 17.69 13.55 3.42
CA LEU A 106 18.96 13.03 2.86
C LEU A 106 18.98 11.53 2.51
N THR A 107 17.84 10.83 2.55
CA THR A 107 17.81 9.39 2.23
C THR A 107 17.78 9.10 0.73
N GLY A 108 17.29 10.04 -0.08
CA GLY A 108 16.94 9.83 -1.49
C GLY A 108 15.53 9.25 -1.70
N TRP A 109 14.82 8.88 -0.63
CA TRP A 109 13.57 8.13 -0.66
C TRP A 109 12.50 8.76 0.23
N ILE A 110 11.24 8.68 -0.19
CA ILE A 110 10.08 9.14 0.58
C ILE A 110 9.15 7.96 0.78
N GLU A 111 8.83 7.64 2.02
CA GLU A 111 7.85 6.60 2.36
C GLU A 111 6.45 7.06 1.94
N ILE A 112 5.71 6.19 1.23
CA ILE A 112 4.39 6.53 0.66
C ILE A 112 3.27 5.65 1.24
N LEU A 113 3.51 4.35 1.41
CA LEU A 113 2.48 3.41 1.89
C LEU A 113 3.08 2.14 2.50
N GLY A 114 2.24 1.38 3.20
CA GLY A 114 2.48 -0.01 3.57
C GLY A 114 1.74 -0.98 2.65
N ALA A 115 2.32 -2.15 2.40
CA ALA A 115 1.75 -3.21 1.56
C ALA A 115 2.21 -4.60 2.04
N GLY A 116 1.62 -5.67 1.50
CA GLY A 116 2.06 -7.03 1.79
C GLY A 116 1.12 -8.08 1.22
N MET A 117 1.48 -9.34 1.41
CA MET A 117 0.63 -10.48 1.06
C MET A 117 -0.39 -10.69 2.16
N VAL A 118 -1.68 -10.85 1.83
CA VAL A 118 -2.74 -11.02 2.85
C VAL A 118 -2.42 -12.23 3.73
N HIS A 119 -2.45 -12.02 5.05
CA HIS A 119 -2.12 -13.06 6.02
C HIS A 119 -3.13 -14.23 5.92
N PRO A 120 -2.71 -15.51 5.97
CA PRO A 120 -3.60 -16.66 5.85
C PRO A 120 -4.83 -16.62 6.78
N ASN A 121 -4.64 -16.31 8.06
CA ASN A 121 -5.74 -16.13 9.02
C ASN A 121 -6.82 -15.13 8.58
N VAL A 122 -6.46 -14.08 7.83
CA VAL A 122 -7.45 -13.12 7.31
C VAL A 122 -8.33 -13.78 6.24
N LEU A 123 -7.75 -14.65 5.41
CA LEU A 123 -8.48 -15.43 4.39
C LEU A 123 -9.37 -16.51 5.02
N GLU A 124 -8.90 -17.16 6.07
CA GLU A 124 -9.66 -18.23 6.77
C GLU A 124 -10.85 -17.70 7.57
N MET A 125 -10.78 -16.45 8.04
CA MET A 125 -11.86 -15.81 8.81
C MET A 125 -13.00 -15.25 7.95
N SER A 126 -12.85 -15.23 6.62
CA SER A 126 -13.74 -14.51 5.71
C SER A 126 -14.63 -15.42 4.87
#